data_AF-A0A8H7Q9F8-F1
#
_entry.id   AF-A0A8H7Q9F8-F1
#
_cell.length_a   1.000
_cell.length_b   1.000
_cell.length_c   1.000
_cell.angle_alpha   90.00
_cell.angle_beta   90.00
_cell.angle_gamma   90.00
#
_symmetry.space_group_name_H-M   'P 1'
#
loop_
_entity.id
_entity.type
_entity.pdbx_description
1 polymer ?
#
loop_
_entity_poly.entity_id
_entity_poly.type
_entity_poly.pdbx_seq_one_letter_code
_entity_poly.pdbx_strand_id
1 'polypeptide(L)'
;MADKVADNHDHLMDDGIDIDENEAIMKNQASKSSSSTSRRLIVVLENASLEASQVHPYKQDKIQLLNCDDHQALLKRLNRDIAEARPDIVHQCLLTLMDSPLNKSGHLQVYIHTAKDVLIRINPECRIPRTFKRFSGLMVQLLQKQSIVSMTGAEKLLEVVQGPITKYLPENTKKIAMSWDAPKVRLYPYFKQIPEDVPVCVAIGAMAKGQDDFADTYVDEKIGVSDYALSASVACGKVCCALEDLWEIM
;
A
#
# COMPACT_ATOMS: atom_id res chain seq x y z
N MET A 1 82.41 12.30 -12.40
CA MET A 1 82.36 11.00 -13.10
C MET A 1 81.79 10.01 -12.09
N ALA A 2 80.60 9.46 -12.40
CA ALA A 2 79.77 8.54 -11.60
C ALA A 2 79.17 9.11 -10.28
N ASP A 3 77.93 8.81 -9.85
CA ASP A 3 76.71 8.34 -10.51
C ASP A 3 75.52 8.47 -9.51
N LYS A 4 74.33 8.69 -10.09
CA LYS A 4 72.90 8.61 -9.67
C LYS A 4 72.46 8.06 -8.29
N VAL A 5 71.29 8.56 -7.84
CA VAL A 5 70.03 7.88 -7.36
C VAL A 5 69.13 8.97 -6.70
N ALA A 6 67.82 9.15 -6.84
CA ALA A 6 66.73 8.70 -7.71
C ALA A 6 65.52 9.64 -7.41
N ASP A 7 64.72 10.00 -8.43
CA ASP A 7 63.48 10.78 -8.30
C ASP A 7 62.31 9.88 -7.86
N ASN A 8 61.61 10.25 -6.80
CA ASN A 8 60.32 9.69 -6.39
C ASN A 8 59.20 10.46 -7.10
N HIS A 9 58.46 9.79 -7.98
CA HIS A 9 57.16 10.26 -8.46
C HIS A 9 56.05 9.40 -7.86
N ASP A 10 55.16 10.04 -7.11
CA ASP A 10 53.93 9.49 -6.56
C ASP A 10 53.06 8.85 -7.65
N HIS A 11 52.60 7.63 -7.40
CA HIS A 11 51.56 6.94 -8.17
C HIS A 11 50.30 6.89 -7.32
N LEU A 12 49.32 7.72 -7.66
CA LEU A 12 47.96 7.66 -7.15
C LEU A 12 47.30 6.37 -7.66
N MET A 13 46.94 5.46 -6.75
CA MET A 13 46.09 4.31 -7.06
C MET A 13 44.63 4.78 -7.15
N ASP A 14 44.02 4.44 -8.28
CA ASP A 14 42.61 4.62 -8.64
C ASP A 14 41.80 3.50 -7.98
N ASP A 15 41.06 3.79 -6.92
CA ASP A 15 40.08 2.87 -6.31
C ASP A 15 38.80 2.86 -7.17
N GLY A 16 38.89 2.21 -8.33
CA GLY A 16 37.75 1.86 -9.17
C GLY A 16 36.90 0.80 -8.47
N ILE A 17 35.76 1.22 -7.91
CA ILE A 17 34.74 0.33 -7.36
C ILE A 17 34.11 -0.44 -8.53
N ASP A 18 34.32 -1.76 -8.59
CA ASP A 18 33.85 -2.65 -9.65
C ASP A 18 32.32 -2.62 -9.79
N ILE A 19 31.87 -2.15 -10.95
CA ILE A 19 30.45 -2.04 -11.33
C ILE A 19 29.78 -3.43 -11.39
N ASP A 20 30.58 -4.48 -11.61
CA ASP A 20 30.12 -5.88 -11.68
C ASP A 20 29.70 -6.45 -10.32
N GLU A 21 30.29 -6.00 -9.21
CA GLU A 21 29.88 -6.46 -7.87
C GLU A 21 28.49 -5.92 -7.49
N ASN A 22 28.18 -4.67 -7.85
CA ASN A 22 26.85 -4.10 -7.65
C ASN A 22 25.79 -4.79 -8.52
N GLU A 23 26.13 -5.18 -9.75
CA GLU A 23 25.22 -5.92 -10.62
C GLU A 23 24.95 -7.35 -10.09
N ALA A 24 25.96 -8.01 -9.52
CA ALA A 24 25.83 -9.31 -8.86
C ALA A 24 25.01 -9.23 -7.56
N ILE A 25 25.15 -8.16 -6.77
CA ILE A 25 24.33 -7.92 -5.57
C ILE A 25 22.88 -7.63 -5.95
N MET A 26 22.62 -6.86 -7.01
CA MET A 26 21.27 -6.62 -7.52
C MET A 26 20.62 -7.89 -8.08
N LYS A 27 21.37 -8.74 -8.79
CA LYS A 27 20.89 -10.05 -9.27
C LYS A 27 20.62 -11.03 -8.11
N ASN A 28 21.41 -10.99 -7.03
CA ASN A 28 21.19 -11.83 -5.84
C ASN A 28 20.06 -11.34 -4.91
N GLN A 29 19.73 -10.04 -4.92
CA GLN A 29 18.53 -9.54 -4.25
C GLN A 29 17.26 -9.77 -5.08
N ALA A 30 17.36 -9.74 -6.41
CA ALA A 30 16.27 -10.15 -7.31
C ALA A 30 16.01 -11.67 -7.29
N SER A 31 16.98 -12.51 -6.92
CA SER A 31 16.82 -13.97 -6.88
C SER A 31 16.22 -14.52 -5.57
N LYS A 32 16.16 -13.71 -4.49
CA LYS A 32 15.42 -14.06 -3.25
C LYS A 32 13.92 -13.78 -3.31
N SER A 33 13.43 -13.16 -4.39
CA SER A 33 11.99 -13.08 -4.72
C SER A 33 11.56 -14.16 -5.72
N SER A 34 12.16 -15.35 -5.64
CA SER A 34 11.74 -16.51 -6.43
C SER A 34 10.42 -17.06 -5.89
N SER A 35 9.35 -16.59 -6.53
CA SER A 35 8.05 -17.21 -6.72
C SER A 35 7.87 -18.62 -6.13
N SER A 36 7.40 -18.71 -4.90
CA SER A 36 6.39 -19.71 -4.60
C SER A 36 5.04 -19.05 -4.87
N THR A 37 4.29 -19.63 -5.81
CA THR A 37 2.86 -19.37 -6.04
C THR A 37 2.09 -19.83 -4.81
N SER A 38 2.26 -19.12 -3.70
CA SER A 38 1.49 -19.35 -2.48
C SER A 38 0.17 -18.60 -2.56
N ARG A 39 -0.89 -19.26 -2.10
CA ARG A 39 -2.19 -18.65 -1.86
C ARG A 39 -2.00 -17.33 -1.10
N ARG A 40 -2.57 -16.24 -1.61
CA ARG A 40 -2.40 -14.90 -1.02
C ARG A 40 -3.56 -14.00 -1.39
N LEU A 41 -4.00 -13.21 -0.40
CA LEU A 41 -4.91 -12.11 -0.59
C LEU A 41 -4.11 -10.82 -0.80
N ILE A 42 -4.43 -10.08 -1.84
CA ILE A 42 -3.94 -8.74 -2.10
C ILE A 42 -5.14 -7.80 -1.98
N VAL A 43 -5.10 -6.85 -1.05
CA VAL A 43 -6.16 -5.84 -0.91
C VAL A 43 -5.64 -4.50 -1.42
N VAL A 44 -6.42 -3.87 -2.31
CA VAL A 44 -6.14 -2.54 -2.82
C VAL A 44 -7.22 -1.60 -2.30
N LEU A 45 -6.85 -0.69 -1.41
CA LEU A 45 -7.72 0.37 -0.92
C LEU A 45 -7.71 1.52 -1.93
N GLU A 46 -8.74 1.56 -2.78
CA GLU A 46 -8.86 2.44 -3.94
C GLU A 46 -9.51 3.78 -3.60
N ASN A 47 -9.20 4.83 -4.35
CA ASN A 47 -9.68 6.20 -4.14
C ASN A 47 -9.52 6.71 -2.69
N ALA A 48 -8.45 6.30 -2.02
CA ALA A 48 -8.17 6.69 -0.65
C ALA A 48 -7.95 8.20 -0.49
N SER A 49 -8.66 8.83 0.46
CA SER A 49 -8.47 10.24 0.80
C SER A 49 -7.25 10.43 1.72
N LEU A 50 -6.04 10.37 1.16
CA LEU A 50 -4.79 10.69 1.86
C LEU A 50 -4.07 11.85 1.16
N GLU A 51 -4.12 13.02 1.78
CA GLU A 51 -3.49 14.22 1.24
C GLU A 51 -2.89 15.08 2.35
N ALA A 52 -1.60 15.37 2.22
CA ALA A 52 -0.91 16.31 3.09
C ALA A 52 -1.00 17.73 2.52
N SER A 53 -1.43 18.70 3.35
CA SER A 53 -1.53 20.10 2.95
C SER A 53 -1.02 21.02 4.05
N GLN A 54 -0.50 22.17 3.65
CA GLN A 54 -0.15 23.24 4.58
C GLN A 54 -1.43 23.93 5.06
N VAL A 55 -1.69 23.87 6.38
CA VAL A 55 -2.93 24.42 6.95
C VAL A 55 -2.83 25.93 7.16
N HIS A 56 -1.65 26.42 7.54
CA HIS A 56 -1.39 27.82 7.82
C HIS A 56 -0.36 28.37 6.82
N PRO A 57 -0.74 29.31 5.93
CA PRO A 57 0.18 29.85 4.92
C PRO A 57 1.46 30.45 5.50
N TYR A 58 1.36 31.05 6.69
CA TYR A 58 2.44 31.77 7.37
C TYR A 58 3.23 30.91 8.36
N LYS A 59 2.85 29.65 8.58
CA LYS A 59 3.58 28.70 9.44
C LYS A 59 3.94 27.48 8.62
N GLN A 60 5.15 27.46 8.06
CA GLN A 60 5.65 26.39 7.19
C GLN A 60 5.71 25.03 7.92
N ASP A 61 5.83 25.02 9.24
CA ASP A 61 6.07 23.79 10.02
C ASP A 61 4.83 22.94 10.33
N LYS A 62 3.65 23.26 9.77
CA LYS A 62 2.42 22.50 10.06
C LYS A 62 1.73 22.01 8.78
N ILE A 63 2.40 21.10 8.09
CA ILE A 63 1.74 20.21 7.14
C ILE A 63 0.92 19.19 7.94
N GLN A 64 -0.34 19.03 7.56
CA GLN A 64 -1.27 18.09 8.20
C GLN A 64 -2.00 17.27 7.14
N LEU A 65 -2.47 16.09 7.53
CA LEU A 65 -3.33 15.28 6.68
C LEU A 65 -4.73 15.92 6.66
N LEU A 66 -5.22 16.24 5.47
CA LEU A 66 -6.55 16.82 5.29
C LEU A 66 -7.63 15.88 5.80
N ASN A 67 -8.58 16.43 6.54
CA ASN A 67 -9.74 15.71 7.08
C ASN A 67 -10.94 16.65 7.22
N CYS A 68 -12.14 16.09 7.24
CA CYS A 68 -13.40 16.82 7.25
C CYS A 68 -13.71 17.57 8.56
N ASP A 69 -13.07 17.22 9.67
CA ASP A 69 -13.37 17.80 10.98
C ASP A 69 -12.51 19.03 11.25
N ASP A 70 -11.19 18.90 11.07
CA ASP A 70 -10.22 19.94 11.40
C ASP A 70 -10.03 20.98 10.27
N HIS A 71 -10.33 20.61 9.02
CA HIS A 71 -9.89 21.38 7.84
C HIS A 71 -11.03 21.92 6.96
N GLN A 72 -12.25 22.06 7.50
CA GLN A 72 -13.42 22.51 6.75
C GLN A 72 -13.21 23.83 6.00
N ALA A 73 -12.68 24.86 6.68
CA ALA A 73 -12.45 26.17 6.09
C ALA A 73 -11.41 26.12 4.95
N LEU A 74 -10.37 25.30 5.11
CA LEU A 74 -9.34 25.11 4.09
C LEU A 74 -9.91 24.39 2.87
N LEU A 75 -10.69 23.31 3.08
CA LEU A 75 -11.32 22.54 2.01
C LEU A 75 -12.29 23.42 1.21
N LYS A 76 -13.10 24.26 1.87
CA LYS A 76 -13.96 25.26 1.21
C LYS A 76 -13.15 26.22 0.35
N ARG A 77 -12.02 26.73 0.84
CA ARG A 77 -11.15 27.64 0.08
C ARG A 77 -10.52 26.97 -1.14
N LEU A 78 -10.23 25.67 -1.04
CA LEU A 78 -9.73 24.85 -2.15
C LEU A 78 -10.85 24.39 -3.11
N ASN A 79 -12.09 24.84 -2.91
CA ASN A 79 -13.26 24.45 -3.67
C ASN A 79 -13.46 22.92 -3.73
N ARG A 80 -13.19 22.24 -2.61
CA ARG A 80 -13.35 20.80 -2.45
C ARG A 80 -14.55 20.48 -1.59
N ASP A 81 -15.17 19.33 -1.86
CA ASP A 81 -16.21 18.81 -0.97
C ASP A 81 -15.56 18.38 0.36
N ILE A 82 -16.09 18.93 1.45
CA ILE A 82 -15.62 18.66 2.81
C ILE A 82 -15.84 17.19 3.15
N ALA A 83 -16.95 16.60 2.67
CA ALA A 83 -17.32 15.22 2.98
C ALA A 83 -16.37 14.18 2.38
N GLU A 84 -15.55 14.57 1.39
CA GLU A 84 -14.61 13.66 0.73
C GLU A 84 -13.29 13.49 1.50
N ALA A 85 -12.94 14.43 2.36
CA ALA A 85 -11.70 14.40 3.14
C ALA A 85 -11.83 13.41 4.33
N ARG A 86 -11.82 12.11 4.03
CA ARG A 86 -12.07 11.01 4.99
C ARG A 86 -10.89 10.02 5.11
N PRO A 87 -9.71 10.49 5.56
CA PRO A 87 -8.56 9.60 5.82
C PRO A 87 -8.83 8.56 6.93
N ASP A 88 -9.85 8.76 7.76
CA ASP A 88 -10.28 7.83 8.80
C ASP A 88 -10.79 6.50 8.24
N ILE A 89 -11.36 6.49 7.03
CA ILE A 89 -11.83 5.27 6.36
C ILE A 89 -10.64 4.33 6.11
N VAL A 90 -9.57 4.86 5.51
CA VAL A 90 -8.32 4.12 5.27
C VAL A 90 -7.74 3.64 6.59
N HIS A 91 -7.70 4.52 7.60
CA HIS A 91 -7.20 4.16 8.92
C HIS A 91 -7.92 2.93 9.48
N GLN A 92 -9.26 2.93 9.49
CA GLN A 92 -10.07 1.81 9.96
C GLN A 92 -9.84 0.54 9.13
N CYS A 93 -9.80 0.64 7.80
CA CYS A 93 -9.52 -0.50 6.92
C CYS A 93 -8.16 -1.13 7.24
N LEU A 94 -7.12 -0.30 7.43
CA LEU A 94 -5.79 -0.79 7.76
C LEU A 94 -5.74 -1.45 9.14
N LEU A 95 -6.47 -0.92 10.13
CA LEU A 95 -6.57 -1.59 11.43
C LEU A 95 -7.22 -2.98 11.29
N THR A 96 -8.30 -3.10 10.52
CA THR A 96 -8.96 -4.38 10.23
C THR A 96 -8.03 -5.35 9.51
N LEU A 97 -7.41 -4.91 8.43
CA LEU A 97 -6.56 -5.73 7.57
C LEU A 97 -5.30 -6.19 8.29
N MET A 98 -4.56 -5.27 8.92
CA MET A 98 -3.24 -5.58 9.50
C MET A 98 -3.33 -6.39 10.80
N ASP A 99 -4.50 -6.42 11.44
CA ASP A 99 -4.76 -7.25 12.62
C ASP A 99 -5.32 -8.64 12.30
N SER A 100 -5.79 -8.85 11.07
CA SER A 100 -6.37 -10.12 10.66
C SER A 100 -5.39 -11.29 10.86
N PRO A 101 -5.86 -12.47 11.30
CA PRO A 101 -5.09 -13.72 11.24
C PRO A 101 -4.44 -13.95 9.87
N LEU A 102 -5.12 -13.54 8.80
CA LEU A 102 -4.58 -13.58 7.44
C LEU A 102 -3.27 -12.80 7.26
N ASN A 103 -3.17 -11.61 7.85
CA ASN A 103 -1.93 -10.83 7.86
C ASN A 103 -0.87 -11.48 8.75
N LYS A 104 -1.26 -11.94 9.96
CA LYS A 104 -0.33 -12.54 10.92
C LYS A 104 0.30 -13.84 10.41
N SER A 105 -0.41 -14.56 9.55
CA SER A 105 0.05 -15.79 8.91
C SER A 105 0.83 -15.56 7.60
N GLY A 106 1.02 -14.30 7.17
CA GLY A 106 1.81 -13.96 5.98
C GLY A 106 1.07 -14.11 4.65
N HIS A 107 -0.26 -14.21 4.66
CA HIS A 107 -1.08 -14.41 3.45
C HIS A 107 -1.77 -13.12 2.95
N LEU A 108 -1.47 -11.96 3.56
CA LEU A 108 -2.03 -10.67 3.18
C LEU A 108 -0.96 -9.71 2.65
N GLN A 109 -1.25 -9.07 1.52
CA GLN A 109 -0.54 -7.90 1.04
C GLN A 109 -1.53 -6.75 0.90
N VAL A 110 -1.15 -5.54 1.35
CA VAL A 110 -2.03 -4.36 1.27
C VAL A 110 -1.37 -3.26 0.46
N TYR A 111 -2.16 -2.65 -0.41
CA TYR A 111 -1.85 -1.43 -1.14
C TYR A 111 -2.91 -0.37 -0.86
N ILE A 112 -2.50 0.89 -0.89
CA ILE A 112 -3.41 2.05 -0.89
C ILE A 112 -3.18 2.79 -2.19
N HIS A 113 -4.24 3.00 -2.95
CA HIS A 113 -4.22 3.87 -4.11
C HIS A 113 -5.08 5.11 -3.80
N THR A 114 -4.42 6.26 -3.71
CA THR A 114 -5.07 7.50 -3.28
C THR A 114 -5.82 8.17 -4.43
N ALA A 115 -6.80 9.01 -4.11
CA ALA A 115 -7.51 9.83 -5.10
C ALA A 115 -6.59 10.83 -5.86
N LYS A 116 -5.33 10.98 -5.44
CA LYS A 116 -4.29 11.79 -6.09
C LYS A 116 -3.25 10.94 -6.84
N ASP A 117 -3.60 9.71 -7.22
CA ASP A 117 -2.76 8.80 -8.02
C ASP A 117 -1.42 8.44 -7.35
N VAL A 118 -1.39 8.44 -6.01
CA VAL A 118 -0.26 7.94 -5.23
C VAL A 118 -0.55 6.50 -4.83
N LEU A 119 0.31 5.57 -5.25
CA LEU A 119 0.26 4.17 -4.86
C LEU A 119 1.23 3.91 -3.71
N ILE A 120 0.72 3.34 -2.62
CA ILE A 120 1.47 3.07 -1.40
C ILE A 120 1.44 1.56 -1.13
N ARG A 121 2.62 0.96 -0.99
CA ARG A 121 2.81 -0.41 -0.53
C ARG A 121 2.98 -0.45 0.98
N ILE A 122 2.31 -1.40 1.62
CA ILE A 122 2.42 -1.64 3.06
C ILE A 122 3.13 -2.96 3.31
N ASN A 123 4.18 -2.94 4.13
CA ASN A 123 4.83 -4.14 4.62
C ASN A 123 3.91 -4.85 5.64
N PRO A 124 3.68 -6.17 5.55
CA PRO A 124 2.87 -6.94 6.51
C PRO A 124 3.28 -6.75 7.99
N GLU A 125 4.56 -6.47 8.25
CA GLU A 125 5.09 -6.22 9.60
C GLU A 125 4.79 -4.81 10.14
N CYS A 126 4.28 -3.91 9.29
CA CYS A 126 3.98 -2.54 9.68
C CYS A 126 2.90 -2.49 10.77
N ARG A 127 3.25 -1.86 11.91
CA ARG A 127 2.30 -1.60 12.99
C ARG A 127 1.60 -0.26 12.79
N ILE A 128 0.36 -0.32 12.30
CA ILE A 128 -0.46 0.88 12.08
C ILE A 128 -0.85 1.51 13.44
N PRO A 129 -0.61 2.82 13.64
CA PRO A 129 -1.00 3.48 14.88
C PRO A 129 -2.51 3.40 15.15
N ARG A 130 -2.91 3.02 16.37
CA ARG A 130 -4.34 2.88 16.73
C ARG A 130 -5.10 4.19 16.85
N THR A 131 -4.40 5.27 17.18
CA THR A 131 -5.02 6.60 17.29
C THR A 131 -4.90 7.35 15.98
N PHE A 132 -6.00 7.95 15.54
CA PHE A 132 -6.05 8.67 14.26
C PHE A 132 -5.00 9.80 14.19
N LYS A 133 -4.78 10.54 15.30
CA LYS A 133 -3.76 11.60 15.36
C LYS A 133 -2.35 11.10 15.03
N ARG A 134 -1.95 9.91 15.51
CA ARG A 134 -0.64 9.32 15.20
C ARG A 134 -0.59 8.77 13.78
N PHE A 135 -1.68 8.15 13.31
CA PHE A 135 -1.81 7.70 11.93
C PHE A 135 -1.66 8.87 10.95
N SER A 136 -2.33 10.00 11.21
CA SER A 136 -2.24 11.23 10.42
C SER A 136 -0.80 11.73 10.31
N GLY A 137 -0.08 11.82 11.44
CA GLY A 137 1.35 12.20 11.43
C GLY A 137 2.23 11.23 10.63
N LEU A 138 1.98 9.93 10.72
CA LEU A 138 2.70 8.91 9.95
C LEU A 138 2.46 9.05 8.44
N MET A 139 1.21 9.29 8.03
CA MET A 139 0.86 9.47 6.61
C MET A 139 1.45 10.77 6.05
N VAL A 140 1.47 11.85 6.82
CA VAL A 140 2.17 13.09 6.42
C VAL A 140 3.65 12.81 6.20
N GLN A 141 4.30 12.14 7.14
CA GLN A 141 5.71 11.79 7.01
C GLN A 141 5.97 10.91 5.78
N LEU A 142 5.11 9.92 5.52
CA LEU A 142 5.20 9.06 4.35
C LEU A 142 5.09 9.86 3.05
N LEU A 143 4.10 10.73 2.93
CA LEU A 143 3.90 11.54 1.71
C LEU A 143 5.05 12.53 1.47
N GLN A 144 5.69 13.03 2.53
CA GLN A 144 6.86 13.91 2.41
C GLN A 144 8.14 13.16 2.06
N LYS A 145 8.39 12.01 2.70
CA LYS A 145 9.65 11.25 2.57
C LYS A 145 9.59 10.14 1.53
N GLN A 146 8.42 9.86 0.98
CA GLN A 146 8.13 8.75 0.04
C GLN A 146 8.34 7.35 0.63
N SER A 147 8.89 7.21 1.84
CA SER A 147 9.04 5.95 2.54
C SER A 147 9.15 6.13 4.06
N ILE A 148 8.79 5.09 4.80
CA ILE A 148 9.01 4.95 6.24
C ILE A 148 9.78 3.67 6.47
N VAL A 149 10.94 3.77 7.11
CA VAL A 149 11.79 2.64 7.47
C VAL A 149 11.52 2.18 8.91
N SER A 150 11.85 0.93 9.20
CA SER A 150 11.87 0.39 10.56
C SER A 150 12.83 1.19 11.47
N MET A 151 12.68 1.06 12.78
CA MET A 151 13.59 1.74 13.73
C MET A 151 15.05 1.26 13.58
N THR A 152 15.25 0.04 13.10
CA THR A 152 16.58 -0.52 12.80
C THR A 152 17.11 -0.06 11.44
N GLY A 153 16.28 0.56 10.60
CA GLY A 153 16.63 1.04 9.26
C GLY A 153 16.74 -0.05 8.19
N ALA A 154 16.57 -1.33 8.55
CA ALA A 154 16.79 -2.45 7.64
C ALA A 154 15.69 -2.60 6.58
N GLU A 155 14.45 -2.23 6.91
CA GLU A 155 13.29 -2.52 6.07
C GLU A 155 12.39 -1.30 5.87
N LYS A 156 11.83 -1.15 4.68
CA LYS A 156 10.77 -0.19 4.40
C LYS A 156 9.44 -0.78 4.85
N LEU A 157 8.78 -0.10 5.79
CA LEU A 157 7.47 -0.48 6.33
C LEU A 157 6.32 0.09 5.49
N LEU A 158 6.50 1.30 4.97
CA LEU A 158 5.58 1.96 4.05
C LEU A 158 6.40 2.58 2.94
N GLU A 159 5.92 2.47 1.71
CA GLU A 159 6.66 2.98 0.54
C GLU A 159 5.70 3.47 -0.53
N VAL A 160 5.94 4.68 -1.04
CA VAL A 160 5.31 5.14 -2.27
C VAL A 160 6.00 4.46 -3.45
N VAL A 161 5.21 3.80 -4.28
CA VAL A 161 5.68 3.02 -5.44
C VAL A 161 5.04 3.54 -6.72
N GLN A 162 5.65 3.26 -7.87
CA GLN A 162 5.14 3.75 -9.15
C GLN A 162 4.02 2.85 -9.68
N GLY A 163 2.88 3.45 -10.03
CA GLY A 163 1.80 2.72 -10.67
C GLY A 163 2.13 2.16 -12.07
N PRO A 164 1.20 1.39 -12.67
CA PRO A 164 -0.09 0.95 -12.10
C PRO A 164 0.06 -0.21 -11.09
N ILE A 165 -0.99 -0.46 -10.31
CA ILE A 165 -1.05 -1.57 -9.34
C ILE A 165 -0.80 -2.95 -9.98
N THR A 166 -1.21 -3.13 -11.25
CA THR A 166 -1.04 -4.38 -11.99
C THR A 166 0.41 -4.84 -12.12
N LYS A 167 1.39 -3.92 -12.05
CA LYS A 167 2.83 -4.27 -12.01
C LYS A 167 3.24 -5.07 -10.78
N TYR A 168 2.45 -5.00 -9.71
CA TYR A 168 2.74 -5.63 -8.43
C TYR A 168 1.85 -6.85 -8.14
N LEU A 169 0.97 -7.20 -9.08
CA LEU A 169 0.13 -8.39 -9.00
C LEU A 169 0.80 -9.54 -9.78
N PRO A 170 0.83 -10.77 -9.23
CA PRO A 170 1.19 -11.95 -10.02
C PRO A 170 0.32 -12.11 -11.27
N GLU A 171 0.88 -12.61 -12.38
CA GLU A 171 0.19 -12.70 -13.67
C GLU A 171 -1.13 -13.49 -13.61
N ASN A 172 -1.16 -14.59 -12.83
CA ASN A 172 -2.34 -15.45 -12.68
C ASN A 172 -3.37 -14.95 -11.65
N THR A 173 -3.23 -13.72 -11.15
CA THR A 173 -4.10 -13.19 -10.07
C THR A 173 -5.54 -13.01 -10.54
N LYS A 174 -6.49 -13.57 -9.78
CA LYS A 174 -7.92 -13.28 -9.91
C LYS A 174 -8.20 -11.89 -9.32
N LYS A 175 -8.65 -10.94 -10.12
CA LYS A 175 -8.82 -9.53 -9.75
C LYS A 175 -10.31 -9.20 -9.67
N ILE A 176 -10.77 -8.76 -8.51
CA ILE A 176 -12.18 -8.45 -8.26
C ILE A 176 -12.31 -7.08 -7.63
N ALA A 177 -13.37 -6.35 -7.97
CA ALA A 177 -13.77 -5.15 -7.23
C ALA A 177 -15.02 -5.43 -6.39
N MET A 178 -15.03 -4.91 -5.17
CA MET A 178 -16.22 -4.91 -4.35
C MET A 178 -17.09 -3.70 -4.70
N SER A 179 -18.34 -3.96 -5.07
CA SER A 179 -19.30 -2.92 -5.41
C SER A 179 -20.67 -3.19 -4.80
N TRP A 180 -21.31 -2.12 -4.35
CA TRP A 180 -22.67 -2.17 -3.82
C TRP A 180 -23.72 -2.44 -4.90
N ASP A 181 -23.48 -2.14 -6.17
CA ASP A 181 -24.48 -2.37 -7.25
C ASP A 181 -24.22 -3.64 -8.07
N ALA A 182 -23.12 -4.34 -7.81
CA ALA A 182 -22.76 -5.58 -8.49
C ALA A 182 -23.60 -6.80 -8.04
N PRO A 183 -23.64 -7.91 -8.82
CA PRO A 183 -24.31 -9.14 -8.42
C PRO A 183 -23.86 -9.66 -7.06
N LYS A 184 -24.80 -10.11 -6.22
CA LYS A 184 -24.49 -10.53 -4.85
C LYS A 184 -24.01 -11.96 -4.80
N VAL A 185 -22.91 -12.16 -4.08
CA VAL A 185 -22.31 -13.47 -3.86
C VAL A 185 -22.17 -13.75 -2.38
N ARG A 186 -22.24 -15.02 -2.02
CA ARG A 186 -21.76 -15.51 -0.73
C ARG A 186 -20.25 -15.73 -0.85
N LEU A 187 -19.46 -15.08 -0.02
CA LEU A 187 -17.99 -15.05 -0.17
C LEU A 187 -17.35 -16.43 -0.09
N TYR A 188 -17.73 -17.27 0.88
CA TYR A 188 -17.17 -18.61 1.03
C TYR A 188 -17.31 -19.48 -0.23
N PRO A 189 -18.52 -19.73 -0.78
CA PRO A 189 -18.65 -20.52 -2.00
C PRO A 189 -18.09 -19.81 -3.24
N TYR A 190 -18.02 -18.48 -3.26
CA TYR A 190 -17.37 -17.75 -4.34
C TYR A 190 -15.85 -18.01 -4.36
N PHE A 191 -15.17 -17.78 -3.23
CA PHE A 191 -13.73 -18.00 -3.13
C PHE A 191 -13.34 -19.48 -3.27
N LYS A 192 -14.20 -20.41 -2.84
CA LYS A 192 -13.96 -21.86 -3.00
C LYS A 192 -13.89 -22.31 -4.47
N GLN A 193 -14.43 -21.55 -5.41
CA GLN A 193 -14.33 -21.85 -6.84
C GLN A 193 -12.98 -21.44 -7.44
N ILE A 194 -12.23 -20.58 -6.75
CA ILE A 194 -10.91 -20.14 -7.20
C ILE A 194 -9.89 -21.21 -6.78
N PRO A 195 -9.02 -21.68 -7.70
CA PRO A 195 -7.94 -22.60 -7.34
C PRO A 195 -7.04 -22.06 -6.24
N GLU A 196 -6.55 -22.92 -5.35
CA GLU A 196 -5.75 -22.50 -4.19
C GLU A 196 -4.40 -21.85 -4.57
N ASP A 197 -3.84 -22.21 -5.72
CA ASP A 197 -2.58 -21.67 -6.24
C ASP A 197 -2.76 -20.32 -6.96
N VAL A 198 -4.00 -19.82 -7.07
CA VAL A 198 -4.33 -18.54 -7.69
C VAL A 198 -4.42 -17.45 -6.61
N PRO A 199 -3.54 -16.43 -6.64
CA PRO A 199 -3.68 -15.26 -5.79
C PRO A 199 -4.97 -14.50 -6.09
N VAL A 200 -5.55 -13.88 -5.06
CA VAL A 200 -6.77 -13.09 -5.18
C VAL A 200 -6.45 -11.63 -4.88
N CYS A 201 -6.76 -10.73 -5.80
CA CYS A 201 -6.71 -9.30 -5.60
C CYS A 201 -8.12 -8.74 -5.45
N VAL A 202 -8.39 -8.05 -4.34
CA VAL A 202 -9.67 -7.43 -4.02
C VAL A 202 -9.50 -5.92 -3.92
N ALA A 203 -10.08 -5.20 -4.86
CA ALA A 203 -10.17 -3.75 -4.86
C ALA A 203 -11.38 -3.30 -4.04
N ILE A 204 -11.16 -2.40 -3.07
CA ILE A 204 -12.19 -1.90 -2.16
C ILE A 204 -12.09 -0.37 -2.11
N GLY A 205 -13.20 0.31 -2.42
CA GLY A 205 -13.26 1.78 -2.35
C GLY A 205 -13.09 2.30 -0.92
N ALA A 206 -11.97 2.96 -0.64
CA ALA A 206 -11.67 3.63 0.62
C ALA A 206 -12.03 5.12 0.57
N MET A 207 -13.23 5.40 0.07
CA MET A 207 -13.77 6.74 -0.18
C MET A 207 -15.08 6.97 0.59
N ALA A 208 -15.45 8.24 0.79
CA ALA A 208 -16.67 8.59 1.53
C ALA A 208 -17.95 8.29 0.73
N LYS A 209 -17.91 8.56 -0.57
CA LYS A 209 -18.96 8.36 -1.56
C LYS A 209 -18.30 8.37 -2.94
N GLY A 210 -18.95 7.78 -3.93
CA GLY A 210 -18.46 7.75 -5.30
C GLY A 210 -19.11 6.62 -6.08
N GLN A 211 -18.84 6.58 -7.38
CA GLN A 211 -19.15 5.41 -8.19
C GLN A 211 -18.08 4.35 -7.94
N ASP A 212 -18.47 3.07 -7.99
CA ASP A 212 -17.54 1.95 -7.80
C ASP A 212 -16.76 1.63 -9.09
N ASP A 213 -16.31 2.64 -9.83
CA ASP A 213 -15.57 2.53 -11.11
C ASP A 213 -14.03 2.58 -10.93
N PHE A 214 -13.58 2.72 -9.68
CA PHE A 214 -12.20 2.94 -9.27
C PHE A 214 -11.18 1.88 -9.73
N ALA A 215 -11.64 0.69 -10.14
CA ALA A 215 -10.77 -0.42 -10.52
C ALA A 215 -11.14 -1.07 -11.88
N ASP A 216 -12.06 -0.45 -12.64
CA ASP A 216 -12.63 -1.02 -13.88
C ASP A 216 -11.58 -1.28 -14.97
N THR A 217 -10.44 -0.61 -14.85
CA THR A 217 -9.31 -0.74 -15.78
C THR A 217 -8.52 -2.03 -15.61
N TYR A 218 -8.66 -2.74 -14.47
CA TYR A 218 -7.83 -3.91 -14.18
C TYR A 218 -8.55 -5.10 -13.53
N VAL A 219 -9.78 -4.95 -13.04
CA VAL A 219 -10.51 -6.07 -12.44
C VAL A 219 -11.21 -6.92 -13.50
N ASP A 220 -11.29 -8.22 -13.22
CA ASP A 220 -11.95 -9.18 -14.10
C ASP A 220 -13.48 -9.13 -13.92
N GLU A 221 -13.95 -8.77 -12.71
CA GLU A 221 -15.37 -8.63 -12.37
C GLU A 221 -15.62 -7.76 -11.14
N LYS A 222 -16.88 -7.36 -10.95
CA LYS A 222 -17.38 -6.73 -9.72
C LYS A 222 -18.32 -7.67 -8.98
N ILE A 223 -18.21 -7.72 -7.66
CA ILE A 223 -19.10 -8.49 -6.80
C ILE A 223 -19.65 -7.65 -5.64
N GLY A 224 -20.88 -7.93 -5.22
CA GLY A 224 -21.44 -7.42 -3.98
C GLY A 224 -21.54 -8.52 -2.92
N VAL A 225 -21.40 -8.17 -1.65
CA VAL A 225 -21.32 -9.16 -0.55
C VAL A 225 -22.42 -9.03 0.50
N SER A 226 -23.39 -8.15 0.25
CA SER A 226 -24.45 -7.78 1.18
C SER A 226 -25.61 -7.13 0.43
N ASP A 227 -26.82 -7.25 0.98
CA ASP A 227 -28.02 -6.48 0.60
C ASP A 227 -28.12 -5.15 1.38
N TYR A 228 -27.07 -4.79 2.12
CA TYR A 228 -26.90 -3.49 2.75
C TYR A 228 -25.57 -2.87 2.34
N ALA A 229 -25.55 -1.55 2.16
CA ALA A 229 -24.32 -0.79 1.97
C ALA A 229 -23.40 -0.99 3.19
N LEU A 230 -22.13 -1.34 2.93
CA LEU A 230 -21.15 -1.63 3.96
C LEU A 230 -20.09 -0.53 3.99
N SER A 231 -19.53 -0.28 5.17
CA SER A 231 -18.27 0.48 5.23
C SER A 231 -17.14 -0.35 4.61
N ALA A 232 -16.12 0.34 4.09
CA ALA A 232 -14.93 -0.30 3.53
C ALA A 232 -14.25 -1.25 4.53
N SER A 233 -14.19 -0.87 5.81
CA SER A 233 -13.61 -1.72 6.88
C SER A 233 -14.40 -3.01 7.09
N VAL A 234 -15.74 -2.97 7.04
CA VAL A 234 -16.57 -4.18 7.14
C VAL A 234 -16.41 -5.06 5.89
N ALA A 235 -16.29 -4.47 4.71
CA ALA A 235 -15.99 -5.19 3.48
C ALA A 235 -14.63 -5.92 3.58
N CYS A 236 -13.57 -5.23 4.03
CA CYS A 236 -12.27 -5.84 4.31
C CYS A 236 -12.40 -7.03 5.27
N GLY A 237 -13.05 -6.83 6.41
CA GLY A 237 -13.21 -7.88 7.43
C GLY A 237 -13.96 -9.10 6.91
N LYS A 238 -15.04 -8.91 6.14
CA LYS A 238 -15.79 -10.03 5.52
C LYS A 238 -14.93 -10.85 4.57
N VAL A 239 -14.09 -10.21 3.77
CA VAL A 239 -13.16 -10.89 2.85
C VAL A 239 -12.11 -11.67 3.63
N CYS A 240 -11.49 -11.05 4.63
CA CYS A 240 -10.51 -11.71 5.50
C CYS A 240 -11.12 -12.95 6.16
N CYS A 241 -12.25 -12.83 6.87
CA CYS A 241 -12.86 -13.96 7.56
C CYS A 241 -13.24 -15.10 6.62
N ALA A 242 -13.79 -14.79 5.43
CA ALA A 242 -14.15 -15.84 4.48
C ALA A 242 -12.94 -16.62 3.96
N LEU A 243 -11.81 -15.96 3.76
CA LEU A 243 -10.56 -16.61 3.33
C LEU A 243 -9.83 -17.28 4.49
N GLU A 244 -9.93 -16.75 5.71
CA GLU A 244 -9.43 -17.40 6.93
C GLU A 244 -10.11 -18.76 7.13
N ASP A 245 -11.45 -18.80 7.03
CA ASP A 245 -12.23 -20.04 7.10
C ASP A 245 -11.86 -21.02 5.98
N LEU A 246 -11.65 -20.52 4.76
CA LEU A 246 -11.34 -21.37 3.60
C LEU A 246 -9.90 -21.91 3.64
N TRP A 247 -8.96 -21.13 4.17
CA TRP A 247 -7.54 -21.47 4.22
C TRP A 247 -7.11 -22.12 5.54
N GLU A 248 -8.07 -22.36 6.44
CA GLU A 248 -7.89 -22.98 7.76
C GLU A 248 -6.89 -22.18 8.64
N ILE A 249 -7.02 -20.85 8.61
CA ILE A 249 -6.20 -19.92 9.39
C ILE A 249 -6.99 -19.47 10.62
N MET A 250 -6.44 -19.71 11.82
CA MET A 250 -7.03 -19.37 13.12
C MET A 250 -6.17 -18.40 13.91
#